data_AF-A0AA38BTW1-F1
#
_entry.id   AF-A0AA38BTW1-F1
#
_cell.length_a   1.000
_cell.length_b   1.000
_cell.length_c   1.000
_cell.angle_alpha   90.00
_cell.angle_beta   90.00
_cell.angle_gamma   90.00
#
_symmetry.space_group_name_H-M   'P 1'
#
loop_
_entity.id
_entity.type
_entity.pdbx_description
1 polymer ?
#
loop_
_entity_poly.entity_id
_entity_poly.type
_entity_poly.pdbx_seq_one_letter_code
_entity_poly.pdbx_strand_id
1 'polypeptide(L)'
;AALFHSIKPLLTSLLLWCAIRFDLPPLETLLEEHRKLVAAMKVEAAKNMVGLYRNHSAEEGDDGVLILMSALKEKGVIVVKNATCERLLEQRVEIKMNSKKINSFLNRIHSNKLEKDIENENGGVEVFSASLKKRYVLENDEWKEDDILEIMDGNNVADFIEPDILQRLEELEGEEWIRMEAQGEDDDEMEE
;
A
#
# COMPACT_ATOMS: atom_id res chain seq x y z
N ALA A 1 45.02 -7.77 15.83
CA ALA A 1 44.76 -8.99 15.04
C ALA A 1 44.17 -10.12 15.89
N ALA A 2 44.82 -10.52 17.00
CA ALA A 2 44.40 -11.66 17.83
C ALA A 2 42.94 -11.60 18.34
N LEU A 3 42.46 -10.41 18.73
CA LEU A 3 41.11 -10.25 19.26
C LEU A 3 40.03 -10.57 18.21
N PHE A 4 40.23 -10.14 16.95
CA PHE A 4 39.25 -10.34 15.89
C PHE A 4 39.02 -11.83 15.60
N HIS A 5 40.09 -12.60 15.44
CA HIS A 5 39.98 -14.03 15.17
C HIS A 5 39.32 -14.79 16.34
N SER A 6 39.48 -14.29 17.57
CA SER A 6 38.86 -14.87 18.77
C SER A 6 37.34 -14.64 18.83
N ILE A 7 36.86 -13.44 18.44
CA ILE A 7 35.44 -13.07 18.55
C ILE A 7 34.63 -13.38 17.28
N LYS A 8 35.29 -13.68 16.15
CA LYS A 8 34.66 -13.99 14.86
C LYS A 8 33.50 -15.01 14.94
N PRO A 9 33.60 -16.13 15.69
CA PRO A 9 32.51 -17.11 15.76
C PRO A 9 31.20 -16.57 16.37
N LEU A 10 31.26 -15.44 17.08
CA LEU A 10 30.10 -14.80 17.71
C LEU A 10 29.39 -13.80 16.78
N LEU A 11 29.99 -13.48 15.63
CA LEU A 11 29.59 -12.37 14.75
C LEU A 11 28.92 -12.85 13.45
N THR A 12 28.31 -14.03 13.50
CA THR A 12 27.82 -14.81 12.35
C THR A 12 26.77 -14.09 11.48
N SER A 13 26.04 -13.11 12.02
CA SER A 13 24.90 -12.51 11.32
C SER A 13 25.13 -11.11 10.76
N LEU A 14 26.04 -10.28 11.30
CA LEU A 14 26.19 -8.91 10.79
C LEU A 14 27.54 -8.31 11.19
N LEU A 15 28.37 -7.99 10.20
CA LEU A 15 29.65 -7.34 10.45
C LEU A 15 29.87 -6.18 9.46
N LEU A 16 29.74 -4.94 9.97
CA LEU A 16 30.27 -3.75 9.31
C LEU A 16 31.53 -3.29 10.03
N TRP A 17 32.53 -2.87 9.26
CA TRP A 17 33.80 -2.41 9.77
C TRP A 17 33.89 -0.89 9.70
N CYS A 18 34.31 -0.29 10.81
CA CYS A 18 34.54 1.14 10.87
C CYS A 18 35.96 1.41 11.36
N ALA A 19 36.70 2.22 10.62
CA ALA A 19 37.99 2.73 11.09
C ALA A 19 37.75 4.05 11.83
N ILE A 20 38.08 4.08 13.12
CA ILE A 20 37.95 5.27 13.97
C ILE A 20 39.27 6.05 13.94
N ARG A 21 39.20 7.36 13.70
CA ARG A 21 40.31 8.34 13.84
C ARG A 21 41.42 8.19 12.76
N PHE A 22 41.04 8.24 11.48
CA PHE A 22 41.98 8.21 10.34
C PHE A 22 42.76 9.53 10.10
N ASP A 23 42.52 10.56 10.92
CA ASP A 23 42.99 11.93 10.65
C ASP A 23 44.48 12.19 10.93
N LEU A 24 45.17 11.26 11.58
CA LEU A 24 46.58 11.42 12.00
C LEU A 24 47.50 10.61 11.07
N PRO A 25 47.49 9.27 11.08
CA PRO A 25 48.02 8.48 9.97
C PRO A 25 46.91 8.20 8.94
N PRO A 26 47.02 8.71 7.70
CA PRO A 26 46.19 8.28 6.58
C PRO A 26 46.27 6.76 6.39
N LEU A 27 45.25 6.14 5.80
CA LEU A 27 45.22 4.68 5.59
C LEU A 27 46.43 4.19 4.77
N GLU A 28 47.01 5.07 3.94
CA GLU A 28 48.20 4.83 3.12
C GLU A 28 49.50 4.74 3.94
N THR A 29 49.53 5.28 5.16
CA THR A 29 50.71 5.27 6.06
C THR A 29 50.79 4.05 6.97
N LEU A 30 49.82 3.13 6.87
CA LEU A 30 49.85 1.86 7.60
C LEU A 30 50.98 0.95 7.08
N LEU A 31 51.61 0.24 8.03
CA LEU A 31 52.57 -0.81 7.71
C LEU A 31 51.94 -1.87 6.78
N GLU A 32 52.74 -2.40 5.86
CA GLU A 32 52.32 -3.39 4.86
C GLU A 32 51.57 -4.59 5.49
N GLU A 33 52.00 -5.04 6.66
CA GLU A 33 51.39 -6.14 7.40
C GLU A 33 49.97 -5.80 7.88
N HIS A 34 49.76 -4.57 8.37
CA HIS A 34 48.46 -4.11 8.82
C HIS A 34 47.52 -3.87 7.64
N ARG A 35 48.03 -3.42 6.49
CA ARG A 35 47.24 -3.27 5.27
C ARG A 35 46.74 -4.62 4.74
N LYS A 36 47.61 -5.64 4.74
CA LYS A 36 47.22 -7.02 4.40
C LYS A 36 46.14 -7.56 5.33
N LEU A 37 46.22 -7.26 6.63
CA LEU A 37 45.19 -7.65 7.59
C LEU A 37 43.85 -6.96 7.34
N VAL A 38 43.85 -5.65 7.07
CA VAL A 38 42.63 -4.90 6.73
C VAL A 38 42.00 -5.43 5.45
N ALA A 39 42.81 -5.76 4.44
CA ALA A 39 42.32 -6.40 3.21
C ALA A 39 41.70 -7.78 3.47
N ALA A 40 42.32 -8.60 4.34
CA ALA A 40 41.74 -9.89 4.73
C ALA A 40 40.40 -9.72 5.47
N MET A 41 40.29 -8.72 6.34
CA MET A 41 39.07 -8.38 7.06
C MET A 41 37.96 -7.89 6.12
N LYS A 42 38.31 -7.07 5.12
CA LYS A 42 37.39 -6.64 4.03
C LYS A 42 36.81 -7.83 3.28
N VAL A 43 37.69 -8.73 2.79
CA VAL A 43 37.30 -9.93 2.04
C VAL A 43 36.39 -10.83 2.87
N GLU A 44 36.69 -10.99 4.15
CA GLU A 44 35.89 -11.83 5.05
C GLU A 44 34.49 -11.26 5.29
N ALA A 45 34.38 -9.94 5.46
CA ALA A 45 33.09 -9.31 5.66
C ALA A 45 32.27 -9.19 4.38
N ALA A 46 32.93 -9.05 3.22
CA ALA A 46 32.27 -9.14 1.92
C ALA A 46 31.62 -10.52 1.68
N LYS A 47 32.22 -11.62 2.18
CA LYS A 47 31.64 -12.98 2.09
C LYS A 47 30.32 -13.12 2.85
N ASN A 48 30.18 -12.41 3.97
CA ASN A 48 28.93 -12.39 4.75
C ASN A 48 27.91 -11.37 4.18
N MET A 49 28.28 -10.61 3.16
CA MET A 49 27.48 -9.53 2.56
C MET A 49 26.91 -9.88 1.18
N VAL A 50 27.04 -11.14 0.74
CA VAL A 50 26.53 -11.60 -0.56
C VAL A 50 25.01 -11.45 -0.59
N GLY A 51 24.52 -10.41 -1.28
CA GLY A 51 23.10 -10.19 -1.56
C GLY A 51 22.56 -8.75 -1.38
N LEU A 52 23.35 -7.79 -0.89
CA LEU A 52 22.84 -6.44 -0.58
C LEU A 52 23.32 -5.37 -1.57
N TYR A 53 22.41 -4.44 -1.90
CA TYR A 53 22.55 -3.37 -2.88
C TYR A 53 23.86 -2.55 -2.75
N ARG A 54 24.57 -2.37 -3.87
CA ARG A 54 25.60 -1.34 -4.05
C ARG A 54 24.90 0.01 -4.14
N ASN A 55 24.93 0.83 -3.10
CA ASN A 55 24.52 2.22 -3.26
C ASN A 55 25.45 2.93 -4.27
N HIS A 56 24.82 3.52 -5.29
CA HIS A 56 25.41 4.29 -6.38
C HIS A 56 26.04 5.59 -5.89
N SER A 57 27.28 5.54 -5.40
CA SER A 57 28.21 6.69 -5.36
C SER A 57 29.56 6.31 -4.77
N ALA A 58 30.11 5.17 -5.18
CA ALA A 58 31.44 4.74 -4.77
C ALA A 58 32.29 4.58 -6.02
N GLU A 59 33.38 5.35 -6.06
CA GLU A 59 34.48 5.20 -7.01
C GLU A 59 34.89 3.73 -7.13
N GLU A 60 35.36 3.34 -8.32
CA GLU A 60 35.72 1.97 -8.68
C GLU A 60 36.69 1.35 -7.65
N GLY A 61 36.15 0.54 -6.74
CA GLY A 61 36.97 -0.27 -5.81
C GLY A 61 36.52 -0.26 -4.35
N ASP A 62 35.56 0.58 -3.94
CA ASP A 62 35.07 0.53 -2.55
C ASP A 62 33.91 -0.46 -2.40
N ASP A 63 34.17 -1.51 -1.62
CA ASP A 63 33.26 -2.61 -1.32
C ASP A 63 32.19 -2.22 -0.29
N GLY A 64 32.20 -0.96 0.19
CA GLY A 64 31.27 -0.43 1.18
C GLY A 64 31.38 -1.13 2.55
N VAL A 65 32.35 -2.03 2.70
CA VAL A 65 32.55 -2.85 3.89
C VAL A 65 33.31 -2.09 4.96
N LEU A 66 34.23 -1.23 4.53
CA LEU A 66 35.05 -0.41 5.41
C LEU A 66 34.67 1.05 5.24
N ILE A 67 34.03 1.62 6.25
CA ILE A 67 33.69 3.05 6.26
C ILE A 67 34.64 3.77 7.22
N LEU A 68 35.25 4.86 6.74
CA LEU A 68 36.11 5.70 7.55
C LEU A 68 35.26 6.70 8.35
N MET A 69 35.50 6.82 9.65
CA MET A 69 34.88 7.86 10.46
C MET A 69 35.86 8.60 11.37
N SER A 70 35.64 9.91 11.49
CA SER A 70 36.31 10.78 12.42
C SER A 70 35.28 11.48 13.30
N ALA A 71 35.33 11.20 14.60
CA ALA A 71 34.55 11.94 15.59
C ALA A 71 35.13 13.34 15.88
N LEU A 72 36.37 13.61 15.48
CA LEU A 72 37.02 14.90 15.71
C LEU A 72 36.66 15.92 14.62
N LYS A 73 36.54 15.47 13.36
CA LYS A 73 36.14 16.31 12.22
C LYS A 73 34.69 16.07 11.79
N GLU A 74 33.94 15.25 12.54
CA GLU A 74 32.58 14.79 12.24
C GLU A 74 32.39 14.15 10.85
N LYS A 75 33.49 13.73 10.21
CA LYS A 75 33.48 13.12 8.88
C LYS A 75 33.07 11.65 8.97
N GLY A 76 32.15 11.21 8.11
CA GLY A 76 31.77 9.80 7.98
C GLY A 76 30.92 9.23 9.13
N VAL A 77 30.65 10.01 10.19
CA VAL A 77 29.84 9.56 11.35
C VAL A 77 28.41 9.22 10.92
N ILE A 78 27.77 10.10 10.15
CA ILE A 78 26.43 9.88 9.63
C ILE A 78 26.37 8.73 8.62
N VAL A 79 27.43 8.57 7.82
CA VAL A 79 27.54 7.55 6.78
C VAL A 79 27.59 6.16 7.41
N VAL A 80 28.43 5.97 8.43
CA VAL A 80 28.47 4.73 9.23
C VAL A 80 27.11 4.41 9.83
N LYS A 81 26.46 5.41 10.43
CA LYS A 81 25.14 5.21 11.05
C LYS A 81 24.10 4.75 10.03
N ASN A 82 23.99 5.43 8.90
CA ASN A 82 22.98 5.09 7.90
C ASN A 82 23.26 3.71 7.28
N ALA A 83 24.52 3.44 6.91
CA ALA A 83 24.92 2.15 6.34
C ALA A 83 24.72 0.97 7.33
N THR A 84 25.00 1.14 8.63
CA THR A 84 24.69 0.10 9.63
C THR A 84 23.18 -0.11 9.80
N CYS A 85 22.41 0.99 9.89
CA CYS A 85 20.97 0.93 10.09
C CYS A 85 20.24 0.26 8.91
N GLU A 86 20.59 0.63 7.68
CA GLU A 86 20.01 0.04 6.45
C GLU A 86 20.26 -1.47 6.39
N ARG A 87 21.51 -1.90 6.60
CA ARG A 87 21.87 -3.33 6.58
C ARG A 87 21.15 -4.15 7.64
N LEU A 88 21.08 -3.62 8.87
CA LEU A 88 20.36 -4.29 9.95
C LEU A 88 18.85 -4.33 9.65
N LEU A 89 18.31 -3.29 9.03
CA LEU A 89 16.91 -3.22 8.67
C LEU A 89 16.57 -4.27 7.61
N GLU A 90 17.39 -4.43 6.58
CA GLU A 90 17.17 -5.42 5.51
C GLU A 90 17.07 -6.84 6.04
N GLN A 91 18.03 -7.26 6.89
CA GLN A 91 17.97 -8.57 7.55
C GLN A 91 16.71 -8.74 8.41
N ARG A 92 16.35 -7.68 9.14
CA ARG A 92 15.13 -7.71 9.98
C ARG A 92 13.87 -7.79 9.14
N VAL A 93 13.82 -7.09 8.00
CA VAL A 93 12.70 -7.14 7.07
C VAL A 93 12.57 -8.54 6.48
N GLU A 94 13.66 -9.18 6.06
CA GLU A 94 13.63 -10.55 5.54
C GLU A 94 13.10 -11.56 6.58
N ILE A 95 13.62 -11.49 7.82
CA ILE A 95 13.12 -12.32 8.93
C ILE A 95 11.63 -12.02 9.21
N LYS A 96 11.24 -10.75 9.12
CA LYS A 96 9.85 -10.34 9.32
C LYS A 96 8.94 -10.81 8.19
N MET A 97 9.42 -10.79 6.94
CA MET A 97 8.79 -11.27 5.70
C MET A 97 8.63 -12.80 5.66
N ASN A 98 9.40 -13.53 6.45
CA ASN A 98 9.23 -14.97 6.64
C ASN A 98 8.37 -15.32 7.87
N SER A 99 7.89 -14.33 8.61
CA SER A 99 7.10 -14.53 9.82
C SER A 99 5.59 -14.55 9.55
N LYS A 100 4.84 -15.38 10.27
CA LYS A 100 3.37 -15.47 10.17
C LYS A 100 2.62 -14.16 10.52
N LYS A 101 3.30 -13.18 11.13
CA LYS A 101 2.70 -11.91 11.58
C LYS A 101 2.51 -10.88 10.46
N ILE A 102 3.06 -11.09 9.26
CA ILE A 102 3.00 -10.12 8.15
C ILE A 102 1.56 -9.79 7.76
N ASN A 103 0.68 -10.78 7.78
CA ASN A 103 -0.74 -10.59 7.42
C ASN A 103 -1.41 -9.47 8.23
N SER A 104 -1.03 -9.30 9.50
CA SER A 104 -1.55 -8.19 10.33
C SER A 104 -1.04 -6.81 9.93
N PHE A 105 0.05 -6.73 9.17
CA PHE A 105 0.67 -5.49 8.71
C PHE A 105 0.37 -5.19 7.24
N LEU A 106 -0.10 -6.16 6.45
CA LEU A 106 -0.40 -5.95 5.03
C LEU A 106 -1.37 -4.80 4.81
N ASN A 107 -2.44 -4.71 5.62
CA ASN A 107 -3.41 -3.62 5.53
C ASN A 107 -2.81 -2.22 5.77
N ARG A 108 -1.67 -2.13 6.45
CA ARG A 108 -0.95 -0.87 6.71
C ARG A 108 0.10 -0.55 5.65
N ILE A 109 0.60 -1.57 4.96
CA ILE A 109 1.59 -1.43 3.87
C ILE A 109 0.88 -1.21 2.53
N HIS A 110 -0.31 -1.80 2.35
CA HIS A 110 -1.11 -1.62 1.16
C HIS A 110 -1.63 -0.18 1.10
N SER A 111 -1.18 0.56 0.09
CA SER A 111 -1.81 1.84 -0.26
C SER A 111 -3.03 1.54 -1.11
N ASN A 112 -4.18 2.03 -0.70
CA ASN A 112 -5.36 2.00 -1.55
C ASN A 112 -5.10 2.86 -2.79
N LYS A 113 -5.49 2.38 -3.97
CA LYS A 113 -5.50 3.22 -5.17
C LYS A 113 -6.50 4.35 -4.98
N LEU A 114 -6.06 5.58 -5.23
CA LEU A 114 -6.94 6.74 -5.21
C LEU A 114 -7.72 6.81 -6.54
N GLU A 115 -8.91 7.41 -6.55
CA GLU A 115 -9.65 7.64 -7.82
C GLU A 115 -8.84 8.48 -8.81
N LYS A 116 -7.99 9.39 -8.33
CA LYS A 116 -7.07 10.15 -9.17
C LYS A 116 -6.03 9.28 -9.89
N ASP A 117 -5.59 8.19 -9.26
CA ASP A 117 -4.67 7.25 -9.89
C ASP A 117 -5.40 6.46 -10.99
N ILE A 118 -6.65 6.06 -10.72
CA ILE A 118 -7.52 5.37 -11.69
C ILE A 118 -7.84 6.27 -12.89
N GLU A 119 -8.11 7.55 -12.64
CA GLU A 119 -8.31 8.56 -13.68
C GLU A 119 -7.08 8.66 -14.60
N ASN A 120 -5.88 8.80 -14.03
CA ASN A 120 -4.63 8.86 -14.80
C ASN A 120 -4.36 7.57 -15.60
N GLU A 121 -4.68 6.40 -15.04
CA GLU A 121 -4.57 5.10 -15.73
C GLU A 121 -5.55 4.99 -16.91
N ASN A 122 -6.75 5.57 -16.78
CA ASN A 122 -7.84 5.45 -17.75
C ASN A 122 -7.92 6.58 -18.79
N GLY A 123 -6.82 7.32 -18.99
CA GLY A 123 -6.73 8.37 -20.03
C GLY A 123 -6.79 9.80 -19.52
N GLY A 124 -6.79 10.01 -18.20
CA GLY A 124 -6.74 11.33 -17.56
C GLY A 124 -8.04 12.13 -17.68
N VAL A 125 -7.98 13.38 -17.22
CA VAL A 125 -9.12 14.31 -17.07
C VAL A 125 -9.97 14.45 -18.33
N GLU A 126 -9.35 14.33 -19.52
CA GLU A 126 -10.04 14.59 -20.79
C GLU A 126 -10.89 13.41 -21.27
N VAL A 127 -10.55 12.17 -20.91
CA VAL A 127 -11.20 10.96 -21.42
C VAL A 127 -11.97 10.21 -20.32
N PHE A 128 -11.51 10.27 -19.07
CA PHE A 128 -12.10 9.52 -17.98
C PHE A 128 -13.40 10.15 -17.48
N SER A 129 -14.50 9.40 -17.53
CA SER A 129 -15.77 9.76 -16.91
C SER A 129 -15.97 8.97 -15.61
N ALA A 130 -16.08 9.68 -14.48
CA ALA A 130 -16.30 9.07 -13.19
C ALA A 130 -17.79 8.71 -13.00
N SER A 131 -18.10 7.41 -12.89
CA SER A 131 -19.45 6.95 -12.55
C SER A 131 -19.77 7.23 -11.08
N LEU A 132 -20.83 7.99 -10.83
CA LEU A 132 -21.36 8.26 -9.48
C LEU A 132 -22.03 7.03 -8.86
N LYS A 133 -22.58 6.13 -9.70
CA LYS A 133 -23.31 4.92 -9.27
C LYS A 133 -22.38 3.81 -8.74
N LYS A 134 -21.08 3.84 -9.10
CA LYS A 134 -20.06 2.82 -8.76
C LYS A 134 -20.02 2.42 -7.27
N ARG A 135 -20.26 3.37 -6.36
CA ARG A 135 -20.15 3.17 -4.91
C ARG A 135 -21.49 3.01 -4.19
N TYR A 136 -22.59 2.85 -4.92
CA TYR A 136 -23.89 2.63 -4.29
C TYR A 136 -23.90 1.28 -3.55
N VAL A 137 -24.64 1.22 -2.45
CA VAL A 137 -24.83 -0.02 -1.68
C VAL A 137 -26.27 -0.45 -1.93
N LEU A 138 -26.43 -1.46 -2.79
CA LEU A 138 -27.72 -2.04 -3.18
C LEU A 138 -27.73 -3.51 -2.76
N GLU A 139 -28.91 -4.13 -2.77
CA GLU A 139 -29.04 -5.56 -2.49
C GLU A 139 -28.40 -6.41 -3.60
N ASN A 140 -28.57 -6.01 -4.86
CA ASN A 140 -27.87 -6.59 -6.00
C ASN A 140 -26.98 -5.53 -6.65
N ASP A 141 -25.70 -5.86 -6.85
CA ASP A 141 -24.73 -4.99 -7.50
C ASP A 141 -25.01 -4.80 -9.01
N GLU A 142 -25.74 -5.74 -9.64
CA GLU A 142 -26.10 -5.65 -11.06
C GLU A 142 -27.03 -4.46 -11.34
N TRP A 143 -27.90 -4.11 -10.38
CA TRP A 143 -28.86 -3.02 -10.52
C TRP A 143 -28.24 -1.62 -10.45
N LYS A 144 -26.93 -1.52 -10.20
CA LYS A 144 -26.24 -0.22 -10.10
C LYS A 144 -26.29 0.57 -11.40
N GLU A 145 -26.30 -0.11 -12.53
CA GLU A 145 -26.28 0.54 -13.84
C GLU A 145 -27.67 0.70 -14.46
N ASP A 146 -28.72 0.21 -13.79
CA ASP A 146 -30.09 0.32 -14.28
C ASP A 146 -30.53 1.80 -14.39
N ASP A 147 -31.33 2.08 -15.43
CA ASP A 147 -31.87 3.40 -15.72
C ASP A 147 -33.21 3.60 -15.01
N ILE A 148 -33.31 4.65 -14.19
CA ILE A 148 -34.52 5.00 -13.45
C ILE A 148 -35.37 5.91 -14.35
N LEU A 149 -36.64 5.56 -14.53
CA LEU A 149 -37.60 6.42 -15.21
C LEU A 149 -37.96 7.61 -14.30
N GLU A 150 -37.74 8.83 -14.77
CA GLU A 150 -38.07 10.05 -14.02
C GLU A 150 -39.50 10.52 -14.29
N ILE A 151 -39.97 10.43 -15.54
CA ILE A 151 -41.26 10.99 -15.97
C ILE A 151 -42.03 9.92 -16.76
N MET A 152 -43.31 9.74 -16.42
CA MET A 152 -44.23 8.85 -17.11
C MET A 152 -45.61 9.52 -17.21
N ASP A 153 -46.16 9.61 -18.44
CA ASP A 153 -47.46 10.23 -18.74
C ASP A 153 -47.68 11.64 -18.16
N GLY A 154 -46.61 12.44 -18.09
CA GLY A 154 -46.63 13.81 -17.55
C GLY A 154 -46.52 13.90 -16.02
N ASN A 155 -46.45 12.75 -15.34
CA ASN A 155 -46.28 12.65 -13.89
C ASN A 155 -44.84 12.24 -13.55
N ASN A 156 -44.35 12.66 -12.38
CA ASN A 156 -43.06 12.24 -11.85
C ASN A 156 -43.20 10.86 -11.19
N VAL A 157 -42.36 9.91 -11.57
CA VAL A 157 -42.40 8.54 -11.04
C VAL A 157 -41.99 8.50 -9.57
N ALA A 158 -41.08 9.37 -9.13
CA ALA A 158 -40.57 9.40 -7.75
C ALA A 158 -41.67 9.68 -6.71
N ASP A 159 -42.73 10.37 -7.11
CA ASP A 159 -43.85 10.72 -6.22
C ASP A 159 -44.73 9.49 -5.89
N PHE A 160 -44.59 8.40 -6.66
CA PHE A 160 -45.35 7.15 -6.48
C PHE A 160 -44.48 5.99 -5.97
N ILE A 161 -43.27 6.24 -5.46
CA ILE A 161 -42.40 5.18 -4.91
C ILE A 161 -42.69 5.00 -3.41
N GLU A 162 -43.49 3.99 -3.07
CA GLU A 162 -43.81 3.64 -1.68
C GLU A 162 -43.65 2.13 -1.42
N PRO A 163 -43.19 1.73 -0.22
CA PRO A 163 -43.00 0.31 0.11
C PRO A 163 -44.31 -0.47 0.18
N ASP A 164 -45.43 0.20 0.48
CA ASP A 164 -46.78 -0.35 0.66
C ASP A 164 -47.70 -0.10 -0.55
N ILE A 165 -47.15 0.35 -1.70
CA ILE A 165 -47.97 0.77 -2.84
C ILE A 165 -48.95 -0.29 -3.35
N LEU A 166 -48.56 -1.57 -3.31
CA LEU A 166 -49.42 -2.67 -3.74
C LEU A 166 -50.65 -2.84 -2.85
N GLN A 167 -50.51 -2.60 -1.54
CA GLN A 167 -51.64 -2.68 -0.62
C GLN A 167 -52.60 -1.51 -0.85
N ARG A 168 -52.07 -0.28 -1.00
CA ARG A 168 -52.91 0.89 -1.31
C ARG A 168 -53.63 0.73 -2.64
N LEU A 169 -52.99 0.10 -3.62
CA LEU A 169 -53.61 -0.20 -4.90
C LEU A 169 -54.79 -1.17 -4.75
N GLU A 170 -54.64 -2.23 -3.96
CA GLU A 170 -55.73 -3.19 -3.66
C GLU A 170 -56.92 -2.52 -2.95
N GLU A 171 -56.65 -1.64 -1.98
CA GLU A 171 -57.68 -0.87 -1.27
C GLU A 171 -58.46 0.06 -2.25
N LEU A 172 -57.74 0.75 -3.15
CA LEU A 172 -58.33 1.61 -4.18
C LEU A 172 -59.17 0.82 -5.20
N GLU A 173 -58.66 -0.31 -5.69
CA GLU A 173 -59.40 -1.18 -6.60
C GLU A 173 -60.68 -1.73 -5.95
N GLY A 174 -60.64 -2.03 -4.65
CA GLY A 174 -61.81 -2.44 -3.87
C GLY A 174 -62.86 -1.33 -3.74
N GLU A 175 -62.44 -0.10 -3.47
CA GLU A 175 -63.33 1.07 -3.44
C GLU A 175 -63.96 1.34 -4.82
N GLU A 176 -63.19 1.21 -5.91
CA GLU A 176 -63.69 1.36 -7.27
C GLU A 176 -64.69 0.26 -7.66
N TRP A 177 -64.43 -1.00 -7.26
CA TRP A 177 -65.34 -2.12 -7.52
C TRP A 177 -66.72 -1.89 -6.90
N ILE A 178 -66.74 -1.47 -5.63
CA ILE A 178 -67.99 -1.12 -4.93
C ILE A 178 -68.71 0.03 -5.64
N ARG A 179 -67.96 1.03 -6.11
CA ARG A 179 -68.53 2.20 -6.82
C ARG A 179 -69.16 1.81 -8.16
N MET A 180 -68.53 0.90 -8.91
CA MET A 180 -69.07 0.41 -10.19
C MET A 180 -70.31 -0.46 -9.99
N GLU A 181 -70.33 -1.31 -8.97
CA GLU A 181 -71.51 -2.14 -8.67
C GLU A 181 -72.72 -1.25 -8.32
N ALA A 182 -72.52 -0.22 -7.49
CA ALA A 182 -73.56 0.77 -7.19
C ALA A 182 -74.00 1.58 -8.42
N GLN A 183 -73.08 1.96 -9.31
CA GLN A 183 -73.45 2.64 -10.57
C GLN A 183 -74.14 1.75 -11.58
N GLY A 184 -73.83 0.44 -11.60
CA GLY A 184 -74.55 -0.55 -12.41
C GLY A 184 -75.97 -0.80 -11.90
N GLU A 185 -76.17 -0.78 -10.58
CA GLU A 185 -77.51 -0.85 -9.97
C GLU A 185 -78.36 0.40 -10.29
N ASP A 186 -77.76 1.60 -10.35
CA ASP A 186 -78.47 2.84 -10.71
C ASP A 186 -78.89 2.91 -12.20
N ASP A 187 -78.15 2.28 -13.12
CA ASP A 187 -78.52 2.20 -14.55
C ASP A 187 -79.62 1.15 -14.80
N ASP A 188 -79.68 0.06 -14.01
CA ASP A 188 -80.73 -0.96 -14.09
C ASP A 188 -82.06 -0.53 -13.43
N GLU A 189 -82.04 0.37 -12.43
CA GLU A 189 -83.26 0.94 -11.80
C GLU A 189 -83.94 2.07 -12.61
N MET A 190 -83.29 2.60 -13.66
CA MET A 190 -83.86 3.62 -14.56
C MET A 190 -84.55 3.06 -15.82
N GLU A 191 -84.63 1.72 -15.98
CA GLU A 191 -85.33 1.05 -17.10
C GLU A 191 -86.74 0.50 -16.79
N GLU A 192 -87.38 0.84 -15.65
CA GLU A 192 -88.80 0.49 -15.37
C GLU A 192 -89.81 1.66 -15.52
#